data_AF-A0A5B0LU41-F1
#
_entry.id   AF-A0A5B0LU41-F1
#
_cell.length_a   1.000
_cell.length_b   1.000
_cell.length_c   1.000
_cell.angle_alpha   90.00
_cell.angle_beta   90.00
_cell.angle_gamma   90.00
#
_symmetry.space_group_name_H-M   'P 1'
#
loop_
_entity.id
_entity.type
_entity.pdbx_description
1 polymer ?
#
loop_
_entity_poly.entity_id
_entity_poly.type
_entity_poly.pdbx_seq_one_letter_code
_entity_poly.pdbx_strand_id
1 'polypeptide(L)'
;MIGAVPQSNPWTPFPGPSVQARQTFLRPRRPQLPTDQLVHDNHQSATYLTITHFAIDINKKKKQAVMPTPSLARTLKSIQNLVDQQEWYAAHQKYRTSAARLLKSNEQASIQDAISLLFEGSRLLLERGQTGSGTDLGLMLIRDALVAKKVGLGVEERNKLLTLITLTGSSGSWRKTLIDSAVSWTCDAGDCPTGDPALHLAVGERLFKENQFQSAVIHLLSACNRDAAKVLSNVLWSWSKEDKSNSDGCLSGRYAAVGVLGYLELGSIVSARSFLEDFLQKTISTYPKLLNCELPADCNNSTIHVFVVPSLNFLQLLILTCQVGPGSLPNGSTPPPNHTGPTIGKAVYQAMIGRYSRFDGWVSSPAIQESFATLAEMYFGIRQQRQGGNILSDLMGSLFSGGPGGPGSSSHPPSSRTNKSIEPSGGISTPTLD
;
A
#
# COMPACT_ATOMS: atom_id res chain seq x y z
N MET A 1 -35.20 15.04 18.32
CA MET A 1 -33.89 15.61 17.92
C MET A 1 -33.14 14.52 17.17
N ILE A 2 -32.84 14.73 15.88
CA ILE A 2 -32.10 13.76 15.07
C ILE A 2 -30.61 14.06 15.26
N GLY A 3 -29.87 13.14 15.90
CA GLY A 3 -28.43 13.31 16.11
C GLY A 3 -27.69 13.26 14.78
N ALA A 4 -26.91 14.29 14.48
CA ALA A 4 -26.06 14.29 13.30
C ALA A 4 -24.98 13.21 13.45
N VAL A 5 -24.91 12.29 12.49
CA VAL A 5 -23.74 11.43 12.32
C VAL A 5 -22.56 12.34 12.01
N PRO A 6 -21.44 12.27 12.76
CA PRO A 6 -20.28 13.11 12.46
C PRO A 6 -19.77 12.78 11.07
N GLN A 7 -19.71 13.78 10.19
CA GLN A 7 -19.02 13.62 8.91
C GLN A 7 -17.55 13.29 9.21
N SER A 8 -17.12 12.09 8.83
CA SER A 8 -15.71 11.73 8.86
C SER A 8 -14.97 12.67 7.93
N ASN A 9 -14.14 13.55 8.50
CA ASN A 9 -13.20 14.32 7.72
C ASN A 9 -12.28 13.30 6.98
N PRO A 10 -12.26 13.26 5.64
CA PRO A 10 -11.44 12.29 4.90
C PRO A 10 -9.92 12.45 5.15
N TRP A 11 -9.54 13.49 5.91
CA TRP A 11 -8.17 13.85 6.28
C TRP A 11 -7.83 13.60 7.75
N THR A 12 -8.57 12.76 8.49
CA THR A 12 -7.87 11.96 9.53
C THR A 12 -6.81 11.16 8.81
N PRO A 13 -5.50 11.35 9.07
CA PRO A 13 -4.45 10.72 8.28
C PRO A 13 -4.68 9.22 8.30
N PHE A 14 -4.66 8.61 7.12
CA PHE A 14 -4.65 7.16 7.01
C PHE A 14 -3.52 6.66 7.93
N PRO A 15 -3.81 5.79 8.92
CA PRO A 15 -2.75 5.01 9.50
C PRO A 15 -2.25 4.14 8.36
N GLY A 16 -1.12 4.56 7.77
CA GLY A 16 -0.39 3.73 6.83
C GLY A 16 -0.11 2.37 7.48
N PRO A 17 0.26 1.35 6.69
CA PRO A 17 0.64 0.05 7.23
C PRO A 17 1.56 0.28 8.42
N SER A 18 1.19 -0.29 9.58
CA SER A 18 1.57 0.23 10.90
C SER A 18 3.08 0.44 11.05
N VAL A 19 3.53 1.18 12.06
CA VAL A 19 4.98 1.36 12.33
C VAL A 19 5.74 0.02 12.33
N GLN A 20 5.06 -1.08 12.67
CA GLN A 20 5.57 -2.45 12.60
C GLN A 20 5.77 -2.99 11.16
N ALA A 21 4.86 -2.69 10.23
CA ALA A 21 5.03 -2.98 8.80
C ALA A 21 6.05 -2.02 8.13
N ARG A 22 6.11 -0.75 8.55
CA ARG A 22 7.20 0.17 8.15
C ARG A 22 8.57 -0.33 8.61
N GLN A 23 8.65 -1.01 9.76
CA GLN A 23 9.89 -1.59 10.29
C GLN A 23 10.35 -2.86 9.57
N THR A 24 9.46 -3.68 8.99
CA THR A 24 9.86 -4.87 8.22
C THR A 24 10.48 -4.52 6.86
N PHE A 25 10.08 -3.42 6.22
CA PHE A 25 10.70 -2.96 4.96
C PHE A 25 12.11 -2.36 5.11
N LEU A 26 12.52 -1.95 6.32
CA LEU A 26 13.83 -1.31 6.56
C LEU A 26 14.99 -2.29 6.82
N ARG A 27 14.83 -3.60 6.58
CA ARG A 27 15.98 -4.52 6.50
C ARG A 27 16.57 -4.49 5.08
N PRO A 28 17.83 -4.03 4.90
CA PRO A 28 18.39 -3.87 3.58
C PRO A 28 18.74 -5.23 2.94
N ARG A 29 17.96 -5.65 1.95
CA ARG A 29 18.50 -6.43 0.83
C ARG A 29 18.69 -5.49 -0.36
N ARG A 30 19.95 -5.12 -0.58
CA ARG A 30 20.40 -4.30 -1.72
C ARG A 30 19.90 -4.92 -3.03
N PRO A 31 19.17 -4.20 -3.89
CA PRO A 31 18.82 -4.73 -5.20
C PRO A 31 20.10 -4.92 -6.03
N GLN A 32 20.30 -6.13 -6.56
CA GLN A 32 21.20 -6.31 -7.69
C GLN A 32 20.39 -6.07 -8.97
N LEU A 33 20.88 -5.20 -9.86
CA LEU A 33 20.30 -5.06 -11.19
C LEU A 33 20.52 -6.37 -11.97
N PRO A 34 19.49 -6.97 -12.57
CA PRO A 34 19.67 -8.04 -13.53
C PRO A 34 20.29 -7.47 -14.83
N THR A 35 21.39 -8.07 -15.28
CA THR A 35 21.94 -7.86 -16.62
C THR A 35 20.99 -8.47 -17.66
N ASP A 36 20.97 -7.91 -18.88
CA ASP A 36 20.09 -8.30 -19.98
C ASP A 36 19.96 -9.81 -20.23
N GLN A 37 18.71 -10.29 -20.23
CA GLN A 37 18.28 -11.34 -21.16
C GLN A 37 16.90 -11.03 -21.71
N LEU A 38 16.86 -10.76 -23.02
CA LEU A 38 15.64 -10.68 -23.83
C LEU A 38 14.99 -12.07 -23.91
N VAL A 39 13.79 -12.20 -23.34
CA VAL A 39 12.87 -13.31 -23.64
C VAL A 39 11.59 -12.71 -24.22
N HIS A 40 11.23 -13.14 -25.42
CA HIS A 40 10.00 -12.73 -26.09
C HIS A 40 8.78 -13.42 -25.44
N ASP A 41 8.10 -12.73 -24.53
CA ASP A 41 6.76 -13.15 -24.09
C ASP A 41 5.70 -12.68 -25.08
N ASN A 42 5.23 -13.63 -25.89
CA ASN A 42 4.18 -13.43 -26.88
C ASN A 42 2.87 -14.07 -26.38
N HIS A 43 2.13 -13.35 -25.52
CA HIS A 43 0.82 -13.79 -25.05
C HIS A 43 -0.29 -12.77 -25.36
N GLN A 44 -0.94 -13.00 -26.50
CA GLN A 44 -2.19 -12.34 -26.87
C GLN A 44 -3.36 -12.83 -25.99
N SER A 45 -4.18 -11.87 -25.56
CA SER A 45 -5.62 -11.96 -25.26
C SER A 45 -6.23 -13.37 -25.02
N ALA A 46 -6.42 -13.74 -23.74
CA ALA A 46 -7.07 -14.99 -23.34
C ALA A 46 -7.94 -14.86 -22.08
N THR A 47 -8.74 -13.79 -21.96
CA THR A 47 -9.45 -13.45 -20.70
C THR A 47 -10.96 -13.78 -20.71
N TYR A 48 -11.51 -14.40 -21.78
CA TYR A 48 -12.96 -14.63 -21.91
C TYR A 48 -13.41 -16.06 -22.29
N LEU A 49 -12.52 -17.05 -22.37
CA LEU A 49 -12.87 -18.43 -22.78
C LEU A 49 -12.60 -19.53 -21.73
N THR A 50 -12.10 -19.18 -20.54
CA THR A 50 -11.64 -20.15 -19.54
C THR A 50 -12.78 -20.81 -18.74
N ILE A 51 -13.96 -20.18 -18.66
CA ILE A 51 -15.07 -20.63 -17.81
C ILE A 51 -15.79 -21.86 -18.38
N THR A 52 -15.91 -21.98 -19.71
CA THR A 52 -16.64 -23.08 -20.35
C THR A 52 -15.83 -24.37 -20.51
N HIS A 53 -14.50 -24.28 -20.66
CA HIS A 53 -13.64 -25.47 -20.77
C HIS A 53 -13.37 -26.15 -19.43
N PHE A 54 -13.44 -25.42 -18.30
CA PHE A 54 -13.21 -25.99 -16.97
C PHE A 54 -14.29 -27.02 -16.55
N ALA A 55 -15.52 -26.88 -17.06
CA ALA A 55 -16.62 -27.82 -16.80
C ALA A 55 -16.35 -29.23 -17.36
N ILE A 56 -15.55 -29.36 -18.42
CA ILE A 56 -15.21 -30.65 -19.04
C ILE A 56 -14.12 -31.36 -18.23
N ASP A 57 -13.14 -30.60 -17.71
CA ASP A 57 -11.99 -31.17 -17.01
C ASP A 57 -12.29 -31.60 -15.55
N ILE A 58 -13.29 -30.99 -14.91
CA ILE A 58 -13.85 -31.46 -13.63
C ILE A 58 -14.33 -32.93 -13.73
N ASN A 59 -14.84 -33.36 -14.89
CA ASN A 59 -15.25 -34.76 -15.10
C ASN A 59 -14.07 -35.71 -15.34
N LYS A 60 -12.91 -35.24 -15.81
CA LYS A 60 -11.70 -36.07 -15.97
C LYS A 60 -10.91 -36.24 -14.67
N LYS A 61 -10.85 -35.22 -13.81
CA LYS A 61 -10.12 -35.28 -12.52
C LYS A 61 -10.80 -36.11 -11.42
N LYS A 62 -12.02 -36.61 -11.61
CA LYS A 62 -12.72 -37.51 -10.66
C LYS A 62 -12.05 -38.87 -10.40
N LYS A 63 -10.96 -39.23 -11.10
CA LYS A 63 -10.31 -40.56 -10.99
C LYS A 63 -9.12 -40.68 -10.02
N GLN A 64 -8.74 -39.61 -9.31
CA GLN A 64 -7.73 -39.68 -8.22
C GLN A 64 -8.15 -38.87 -6.98
N ALA A 65 -9.42 -39.00 -6.58
CA ALA A 65 -9.79 -38.69 -5.20
C ALA A 65 -9.32 -39.84 -4.31
N VAL A 66 -8.42 -39.57 -3.37
CA VAL A 66 -8.13 -40.50 -2.27
C VAL A 66 -9.45 -40.71 -1.52
N MET A 67 -9.89 -41.97 -1.41
CA MET A 67 -11.13 -42.28 -0.71
C MET A 67 -11.04 -41.79 0.74
N PRO A 68 -12.03 -41.00 1.23
CA PRO A 68 -12.01 -40.54 2.61
C PRO A 68 -11.98 -41.75 3.54
N THR A 69 -11.17 -41.68 4.59
CA THR A 69 -11.01 -42.82 5.50
C THR A 69 -12.38 -43.25 6.05
N PRO A 70 -12.62 -44.56 6.32
CA PRO A 70 -13.94 -45.03 6.77
C PRO A 70 -14.47 -44.36 8.04
N SER A 71 -13.58 -43.80 8.88
CA SER A 71 -13.96 -42.99 10.05
C SER A 71 -14.41 -41.58 9.67
N LEU A 72 -13.77 -40.93 8.68
CA LEU A 72 -14.19 -39.63 8.14
C LEU A 72 -15.58 -39.72 7.51
N ALA A 73 -15.82 -40.73 6.67
CA ALA A 73 -17.12 -40.94 6.03
C ALA A 73 -18.28 -41.11 7.04
N ARG A 74 -18.05 -41.88 8.11
CA ARG A 74 -19.02 -42.02 9.21
C ARG A 74 -19.26 -40.71 9.96
N THR A 75 -18.19 -39.93 10.16
CA THR A 75 -18.23 -38.63 10.82
C THR A 75 -19.04 -37.63 10.01
N LEU A 76 -18.74 -37.50 8.70
CA LEU A 76 -19.46 -36.65 7.75
C LEU A 76 -20.95 -37.00 7.69
N LYS A 77 -21.31 -38.29 7.56
CA LYS A 77 -22.73 -38.71 7.59
C LYS A 77 -23.44 -38.30 8.87
N SER A 78 -22.76 -38.40 10.02
CA SER A 78 -23.37 -38.01 11.29
C SER A 78 -23.40 -36.49 11.52
N ILE A 79 -22.55 -35.71 10.84
CA ILE A 79 -22.69 -34.26 10.78
C ILE A 79 -23.87 -33.87 9.88
N GLN A 80 -24.01 -34.53 8.73
CA GLN A 80 -25.14 -34.30 7.80
C GLN A 80 -26.48 -34.46 8.51
N ASN A 81 -26.67 -35.53 9.29
CA ASN A 81 -27.90 -35.72 10.07
C ASN A 81 -28.22 -34.53 11.01
N LEU A 82 -27.21 -33.92 11.65
CA LEU A 82 -27.40 -32.75 12.53
C LEU A 82 -27.75 -31.49 11.74
N VAL A 83 -27.17 -31.34 10.55
CA VAL A 83 -27.47 -30.27 9.58
C VAL A 83 -28.91 -30.40 9.07
N ASP A 84 -29.34 -31.60 8.72
CA ASP A 84 -30.69 -31.89 8.25
C ASP A 84 -31.75 -31.62 9.35
N GLN A 85 -31.38 -31.86 10.61
CA GLN A 85 -32.16 -31.54 11.81
C GLN A 85 -32.05 -30.08 12.27
N GLN A 86 -31.24 -29.26 11.58
CA GLN A 86 -30.94 -27.86 11.92
C GLN A 86 -30.32 -27.65 13.32
N GLU A 87 -29.65 -28.67 13.87
CA GLU A 87 -28.90 -28.59 15.12
C GLU A 87 -27.53 -27.90 14.93
N TRP A 88 -27.54 -26.64 14.53
CA TRP A 88 -26.34 -25.89 14.09
C TRP A 88 -25.20 -25.90 15.10
N TYR A 89 -25.50 -25.75 16.40
CA TYR A 89 -24.51 -25.78 17.47
C TYR A 89 -23.88 -27.17 17.64
N ALA A 90 -24.68 -28.24 17.58
CA ALA A 90 -24.18 -29.61 17.66
C ALA A 90 -23.32 -29.96 16.43
N ALA A 91 -23.74 -29.53 15.24
CA ALA A 91 -22.97 -29.67 14.01
C ALA A 91 -21.62 -28.93 14.10
N HIS A 92 -21.62 -27.65 14.51
CA HIS A 92 -20.42 -26.83 14.74
C HIS A 92 -19.43 -27.51 15.69
N GLN A 93 -19.89 -27.94 16.86
CA GLN A 93 -19.03 -28.61 17.84
C GLN A 93 -18.49 -29.95 17.33
N LYS A 94 -19.26 -30.65 16.47
CA LYS A 94 -18.82 -31.90 15.84
C LYS A 94 -17.77 -31.68 14.75
N TYR A 95 -17.88 -30.63 13.93
CA TYR A 95 -16.81 -30.20 13.02
C TYR A 95 -15.53 -29.91 13.81
N ARG A 96 -15.62 -29.04 14.83
CA ARG A 96 -14.49 -28.60 15.66
C ARG A 96 -13.76 -29.77 16.33
N THR A 97 -14.49 -30.66 17.00
CA THR A 97 -13.90 -31.83 17.69
C THR A 97 -13.34 -32.89 16.73
N SER A 98 -13.90 -33.02 15.52
CA SER A 98 -13.40 -33.96 14.51
C SER A 98 -12.13 -33.44 13.84
N ALA A 99 -12.10 -32.17 13.45
CA ALA A 99 -10.91 -31.52 12.93
C ALA A 99 -9.75 -31.53 13.94
N ALA A 100 -10.03 -31.23 15.22
CA ALA A 100 -9.03 -31.30 16.29
C ALA A 100 -8.44 -32.71 16.47
N ARG A 101 -9.18 -33.79 16.15
CA ARG A 101 -8.64 -35.16 16.16
C ARG A 101 -7.72 -35.42 14.97
N LEU A 102 -8.12 -35.00 13.76
CA LEU A 102 -7.29 -35.12 12.55
C LEU A 102 -5.98 -34.34 12.69
N LEU A 103 -6.04 -33.14 13.29
CA LEU A 103 -4.88 -32.29 13.57
C LEU A 103 -3.99 -32.79 14.73
N LYS A 104 -4.29 -33.91 15.40
CA LYS A 104 -3.32 -34.59 16.28
C LYS A 104 -2.22 -35.30 15.48
N SER A 105 -2.55 -35.78 14.28
CA SER A 105 -1.56 -36.32 13.35
C SER A 105 -0.75 -35.19 12.71
N ASN A 106 0.45 -35.52 12.22
CA ASN A 106 1.26 -34.68 11.34
C ASN A 106 1.33 -35.26 9.92
N GLU A 107 0.55 -36.29 9.61
CA GLU A 107 0.43 -36.84 8.26
C GLU A 107 -0.28 -35.85 7.33
N GLN A 108 0.30 -35.60 6.16
CA GLN A 108 -0.24 -34.65 5.19
C GLN A 108 -1.69 -34.94 4.79
N ALA A 109 -2.07 -36.22 4.65
CA ALA A 109 -3.44 -36.62 4.36
C ALA A 109 -4.42 -36.20 5.47
N SER A 110 -4.07 -36.42 6.74
CA SER A 110 -4.90 -36.03 7.89
C SER A 110 -5.03 -34.51 8.02
N ILE A 111 -3.98 -33.76 7.66
CA ILE A 111 -4.00 -32.29 7.61
C ILE A 111 -4.95 -31.81 6.49
N GLN A 112 -4.90 -32.41 5.30
CA GLN A 112 -5.79 -32.08 4.18
C GLN A 112 -7.25 -32.48 4.42
N ASP A 113 -7.50 -33.61 5.08
CA ASP A 113 -8.84 -33.99 5.56
C ASP A 113 -9.37 -32.95 6.55
N ALA A 114 -8.53 -32.45 7.47
CA ALA A 114 -8.93 -31.43 8.45
C ALA A 114 -9.22 -30.07 7.78
N ILE A 115 -8.39 -29.64 6.82
CA ILE A 115 -8.59 -28.43 6.02
C ILE A 115 -9.93 -28.50 5.28
N SER A 116 -10.20 -29.62 4.61
CA SER A 116 -11.42 -29.84 3.85
C SER A 116 -12.65 -29.85 4.77
N LEU A 117 -12.56 -30.55 5.90
CA LEU A 117 -13.63 -30.64 6.89
C LEU A 117 -13.97 -29.27 7.52
N LEU A 118 -12.96 -28.47 7.87
CA LEU A 118 -13.16 -27.13 8.44
C LEU A 118 -13.67 -26.13 7.42
N PHE A 119 -13.14 -26.16 6.19
CA PHE A 119 -13.63 -25.32 5.10
C PHE A 119 -15.10 -25.59 4.80
N GLU A 120 -15.49 -26.87 4.64
CA GLU A 120 -16.88 -27.23 4.33
C GLU A 120 -17.84 -26.90 5.47
N GLY A 121 -17.44 -27.17 6.73
CA GLY A 121 -18.26 -26.78 7.89
C GLY A 121 -18.41 -25.27 8.05
N SER A 122 -17.33 -24.51 7.80
CA SER A 122 -17.38 -23.04 7.80
C SER A 122 -18.30 -22.53 6.69
N ARG A 123 -18.09 -22.97 5.44
CA ARG A 123 -18.92 -22.62 4.28
C ARG A 123 -20.41 -22.86 4.53
N LEU A 124 -20.75 -24.08 4.93
CA LEU A 124 -22.14 -24.49 5.17
C LEU A 124 -22.82 -23.64 6.25
N LEU A 125 -22.13 -23.37 7.37
CA LEU A 125 -22.71 -22.58 8.45
C LEU A 125 -22.87 -21.10 8.06
N LEU A 126 -21.94 -20.54 7.29
CA LEU A 126 -22.08 -19.19 6.73
C LEU A 126 -23.27 -19.10 5.75
N GLU A 127 -23.42 -20.07 4.83
CA GLU A 127 -24.55 -20.16 3.90
C GLU A 127 -25.92 -20.29 4.61
N ARG A 128 -25.95 -20.80 5.84
CA ARG A 128 -27.15 -20.90 6.70
C ARG A 128 -27.33 -19.73 7.68
N GLY A 129 -26.56 -18.65 7.51
CA GLY A 129 -26.64 -17.44 8.36
C GLY A 129 -26.07 -17.62 9.78
N GLN A 130 -25.41 -18.75 10.07
CA GLN A 130 -24.79 -19.03 11.37
C GLN A 130 -23.39 -18.40 11.44
N THR A 131 -23.32 -17.08 11.20
CA THR A 131 -22.07 -16.35 10.90
C THR A 131 -21.00 -16.53 11.99
N GLY A 132 -21.38 -16.54 13.26
CA GLY A 132 -20.45 -16.74 14.37
C GLY A 132 -19.77 -18.13 14.35
N SER A 133 -20.56 -19.19 14.26
CA SER A 133 -20.05 -20.58 14.19
C SER A 133 -19.28 -20.86 12.89
N GLY A 134 -19.75 -20.33 11.75
CA GLY A 134 -19.03 -20.41 10.49
C GLY A 134 -17.67 -19.71 10.56
N THR A 135 -17.61 -18.52 11.16
CA THR A 135 -16.36 -17.77 11.33
C THR A 135 -15.42 -18.44 12.33
N ASP A 136 -15.90 -19.04 13.42
CA ASP A 136 -15.07 -19.83 14.35
C ASP A 136 -14.38 -21.01 13.64
N LEU A 137 -15.10 -21.76 12.81
CA LEU A 137 -14.49 -22.84 12.00
C LEU A 137 -13.50 -22.29 10.95
N GLY A 138 -13.77 -21.12 10.37
CA GLY A 138 -12.84 -20.46 9.45
C GLY A 138 -11.56 -19.96 10.14
N LEU A 139 -11.66 -19.48 11.37
CA LEU A 139 -10.51 -19.12 12.20
C LEU A 139 -9.73 -20.35 12.69
N MET A 140 -10.42 -21.44 13.01
CA MET A 140 -9.80 -22.73 13.32
C MET A 140 -9.04 -23.29 12.10
N LEU A 141 -9.60 -23.17 10.90
CA LEU A 141 -8.91 -23.51 9.65
C LEU A 141 -7.59 -22.74 9.53
N ILE A 142 -7.61 -21.42 9.69
CA ILE A 142 -6.40 -20.60 9.57
C ILE A 142 -5.39 -20.93 10.68
N ARG A 143 -5.82 -20.95 11.95
CA ARG A 143 -4.91 -21.05 13.10
C ARG A 143 -4.38 -22.46 13.33
N ASP A 144 -5.29 -23.44 13.39
CA ASP A 144 -4.96 -24.78 13.87
C ASP A 144 -4.55 -25.72 12.71
N ALA A 145 -5.03 -25.47 11.49
CA ALA A 145 -4.60 -26.19 10.30
C ALA A 145 -3.50 -25.43 9.54
N LEU A 146 -3.76 -24.23 9.01
CA LEU A 146 -2.82 -23.57 8.10
C LEU A 146 -1.53 -23.08 8.81
N VAL A 147 -1.67 -22.30 9.89
CA VAL A 147 -0.54 -21.75 10.66
C VAL A 147 0.16 -22.86 11.46
N ALA A 148 -0.55 -23.57 12.34
CA ALA A 148 0.08 -24.52 13.26
C ALA A 148 0.70 -25.75 12.58
N LYS A 149 0.19 -26.17 11.41
CA LYS A 149 0.81 -27.23 10.58
C LYS A 149 1.76 -26.71 9.50
N LYS A 150 2.01 -25.40 9.44
CA LYS A 150 2.91 -24.74 8.48
C LYS A 150 2.58 -25.08 7.02
N VAL A 151 1.29 -25.01 6.68
CA VAL A 151 0.82 -25.22 5.32
C VAL A 151 1.25 -24.02 4.47
N GLY A 152 1.97 -24.29 3.38
CA GLY A 152 2.42 -23.26 2.45
C GLY A 152 1.27 -22.56 1.73
N LEU A 153 1.50 -21.32 1.29
CA LEU A 153 0.51 -20.53 0.58
C LEU A 153 0.24 -21.07 -0.84
N GLY A 154 -0.82 -21.86 -0.99
CA GLY A 154 -1.30 -22.37 -2.28
C GLY A 154 -2.48 -21.57 -2.87
N VAL A 155 -2.75 -21.81 -4.15
CA VAL A 155 -3.94 -21.25 -4.85
C VAL A 155 -5.24 -21.80 -4.25
N GLU A 156 -5.24 -23.06 -3.84
CA GLU A 156 -6.42 -23.71 -3.29
C GLU A 156 -6.78 -23.14 -1.90
N GLU A 157 -5.79 -22.97 -1.03
CA GLU A 157 -5.93 -22.40 0.31
C GLU A 157 -6.41 -20.94 0.23
N ARG A 158 -5.78 -20.13 -0.64
CA ARG A 158 -6.21 -18.75 -0.92
C ARG A 158 -7.67 -18.69 -1.34
N ASN A 159 -8.08 -19.56 -2.26
CA ASN A 159 -9.47 -19.60 -2.77
C ASN A 159 -10.46 -20.03 -1.69
N LYS A 160 -10.11 -21.02 -0.84
CA LYS A 160 -10.91 -21.39 0.34
C LYS A 160 -11.14 -20.18 1.24
N LEU A 161 -10.09 -19.44 1.61
CA LEU A 161 -10.23 -18.26 2.47
C LEU A 161 -11.06 -17.15 1.82
N LEU A 162 -10.87 -16.86 0.52
CA LEU A 162 -11.68 -15.89 -0.22
C LEU A 162 -13.16 -16.26 -0.28
N THR A 163 -13.50 -17.55 -0.43
CA THR A 163 -14.88 -18.05 -0.36
C THR A 163 -15.48 -17.78 1.02
N LEU A 164 -14.79 -18.11 2.11
CA LEU A 164 -15.28 -17.87 3.47
C LEU A 164 -15.43 -16.37 3.78
N ILE A 165 -14.46 -15.53 3.39
CA ILE A 165 -14.51 -14.07 3.52
C ILE A 165 -15.74 -13.51 2.78
N THR A 166 -16.04 -14.02 1.59
CA THR A 166 -17.21 -13.59 0.81
C THR A 166 -18.52 -13.99 1.49
N LEU A 167 -18.63 -15.24 1.95
CA LEU A 167 -19.84 -15.78 2.59
C LEU A 167 -20.12 -15.19 3.98
N THR A 168 -19.09 -14.66 4.66
CA THR A 168 -19.27 -13.98 5.96
C THR A 168 -20.09 -12.69 5.84
N GLY A 169 -20.16 -12.09 4.65
CA GLY A 169 -20.94 -10.87 4.37
C GLY A 169 -20.35 -9.60 5.00
N SER A 170 -21.05 -8.48 4.84
CA SER A 170 -20.60 -7.16 5.32
C SER A 170 -21.02 -6.81 6.75
N SER A 171 -21.84 -7.66 7.38
CA SER A 171 -22.45 -7.41 8.69
C SER A 171 -21.50 -7.67 9.85
N GLY A 172 -21.28 -6.65 10.69
CA GLY A 172 -20.50 -6.76 11.92
C GLY A 172 -18.99 -6.89 11.69
N SER A 173 -18.27 -7.36 12.71
CA SER A 173 -16.80 -7.46 12.71
C SER A 173 -16.25 -8.75 12.11
N TRP A 174 -17.08 -9.81 11.98
CA TRP A 174 -16.63 -11.17 11.65
C TRP A 174 -15.78 -11.26 10.39
N ARG A 175 -16.21 -10.62 9.30
CA ARG A 175 -15.45 -10.63 8.05
C ARG A 175 -14.10 -9.93 8.20
N LYS A 176 -14.02 -8.83 8.96
CA LYS A 176 -12.74 -8.16 9.24
C LYS A 176 -11.83 -9.10 10.03
N THR A 177 -12.32 -9.77 11.07
CA THR A 177 -11.54 -10.74 11.85
C THR A 177 -10.99 -11.88 10.97
N LEU A 178 -11.79 -12.38 10.02
CA LEU A 178 -11.36 -13.42 9.10
C LEU A 178 -10.32 -12.90 8.07
N ILE A 179 -10.52 -11.68 7.53
CA ILE A 179 -9.55 -11.00 6.66
C ILE A 179 -8.22 -10.78 7.39
N ASP A 180 -8.24 -10.19 8.59
CA ASP A 180 -7.04 -9.91 9.40
C ASP A 180 -6.25 -11.20 9.65
N SER A 181 -6.94 -12.28 10.03
CA SER A 181 -6.31 -13.59 10.28
C SER A 181 -5.76 -14.24 8.99
N ALA A 182 -6.45 -14.08 7.86
CA ALA A 182 -6.02 -14.60 6.57
C ALA A 182 -4.77 -13.85 6.06
N VAL A 183 -4.80 -12.52 6.08
CA VAL A 183 -3.66 -11.66 5.70
C VAL A 183 -2.45 -12.01 6.55
N SER A 184 -2.59 -12.06 7.89
CA SER A 184 -1.50 -12.43 8.80
C SER A 184 -0.87 -13.77 8.46
N TRP A 185 -1.68 -14.81 8.18
CA TRP A 185 -1.13 -16.11 7.74
C TRP A 185 -0.39 -16.00 6.40
N THR A 186 -0.89 -15.21 5.44
CA THR A 186 -0.19 -15.03 4.16
C THR A 186 1.12 -14.25 4.24
N CYS A 187 1.30 -13.37 5.25
CA CYS A 187 2.59 -12.75 5.54
C CYS A 187 3.63 -13.76 6.03
N ASP A 188 3.20 -14.75 6.81
CA ASP A 188 4.08 -15.77 7.40
C ASP A 188 4.35 -16.96 6.45
N ALA A 189 3.38 -17.28 5.58
CA ALA A 189 3.41 -18.45 4.69
C ALA A 189 3.78 -18.16 3.22
N GLY A 190 4.01 -16.89 2.87
CA GLY A 190 4.38 -16.43 1.53
C GLY A 190 5.58 -15.46 1.54
N ASP A 191 5.98 -15.02 0.36
CA ASP A 191 7.17 -14.15 0.18
C ASP A 191 6.90 -12.65 0.41
N CYS A 192 5.63 -12.24 0.46
CA CYS A 192 5.23 -10.84 0.53
C CYS A 192 4.98 -10.39 1.99
N PRO A 193 5.78 -9.46 2.55
CA PRO A 193 5.67 -9.06 3.96
C PRO A 193 4.38 -8.27 4.28
N THR A 194 3.66 -7.80 3.26
CA THR A 194 2.34 -7.16 3.37
C THR A 194 1.17 -8.14 3.30
N GLY A 195 1.43 -9.42 3.01
CA GLY A 195 0.42 -10.44 2.72
C GLY A 195 0.28 -10.72 1.23
N ASP A 196 -0.54 -11.71 0.89
CA ASP A 196 -0.69 -12.20 -0.48
C ASP A 196 -1.35 -11.17 -1.43
N PRO A 197 -0.70 -10.79 -2.56
CA PRO A 197 -1.24 -9.77 -3.47
C PRO A 197 -2.62 -10.10 -4.08
N ALA A 198 -2.93 -11.37 -4.34
CA ALA A 198 -4.19 -11.77 -4.95
C ALA A 198 -5.35 -11.78 -3.94
N LEU A 199 -5.09 -12.22 -2.71
CA LEU A 199 -5.99 -12.07 -1.56
C LEU A 199 -6.32 -10.59 -1.34
N HIS A 200 -5.28 -9.73 -1.31
CA HIS A 200 -5.44 -8.29 -1.16
C HIS A 200 -6.27 -7.64 -2.28
N LEU A 201 -5.99 -7.98 -3.55
CA LEU A 201 -6.78 -7.49 -4.69
C LEU A 201 -8.26 -7.85 -4.56
N ALA A 202 -8.57 -9.13 -4.34
CA ALA A 202 -9.96 -9.61 -4.24
C ALA A 202 -10.71 -9.03 -3.03
N VAL A 203 -10.04 -8.85 -1.88
CA VAL A 203 -10.62 -8.18 -0.71
C VAL A 203 -10.85 -6.69 -0.99
N GLY A 204 -9.92 -6.01 -1.66
CA GLY A 204 -10.06 -4.62 -2.09
C GLY A 204 -11.27 -4.39 -3.00
N GLU A 205 -11.43 -5.22 -4.03
CA GLU A 205 -12.60 -5.21 -4.91
C GLU A 205 -13.92 -5.46 -4.18
N ARG A 206 -13.92 -6.40 -3.21
CA ARG A 206 -15.10 -6.72 -2.39
C ARG A 206 -15.54 -5.53 -1.56
N LEU A 207 -14.59 -4.85 -0.92
CA LEU A 207 -14.83 -3.66 -0.10
C LEU A 207 -15.27 -2.46 -0.95
N PHE A 208 -14.71 -2.31 -2.16
CA PHE A 208 -15.11 -1.27 -3.10
C PHE A 208 -16.58 -1.43 -3.56
N LYS A 209 -17.01 -2.66 -3.90
CA LYS A 209 -18.41 -2.98 -4.26
C LYS A 209 -19.42 -2.71 -3.14
N GLU A 210 -18.94 -2.40 -1.94
CA GLU A 210 -19.73 -2.12 -0.74
C GLU A 210 -19.49 -0.68 -0.22
N ASN A 211 -18.90 0.19 -1.04
CA ASN A 211 -18.56 1.59 -0.76
C ASN A 211 -17.65 1.79 0.48
N GLN A 212 -16.90 0.76 0.90
CA GLN A 212 -15.95 0.83 2.01
C GLN A 212 -14.58 1.34 1.51
N PHE A 213 -14.55 2.55 0.94
CA PHE A 213 -13.40 3.07 0.20
C PHE A 213 -12.11 3.10 1.04
N GLN A 214 -12.17 3.55 2.30
CA GLN A 214 -11.00 3.63 3.18
C GLN A 214 -10.35 2.25 3.37
N SER A 215 -11.17 1.22 3.61
CA SER A 215 -10.70 -0.16 3.77
C SER A 215 -10.19 -0.73 2.44
N ALA A 216 -10.88 -0.45 1.33
CA ALA A 216 -10.47 -0.89 0.00
C ALA A 216 -9.08 -0.34 -0.39
N VAL A 217 -8.83 0.95 -0.14
CA VAL A 217 -7.54 1.62 -0.40
C VAL A 217 -6.38 0.87 0.25
N ILE A 218 -6.51 0.50 1.54
CA ILE A 218 -5.45 -0.22 2.28
C ILE A 218 -5.12 -1.55 1.60
N HIS A 219 -6.13 -2.34 1.24
CA HIS A 219 -5.89 -3.63 0.60
C HIS A 219 -5.30 -3.49 -0.82
N LEU A 220 -5.77 -2.54 -1.62
CA LEU A 220 -5.30 -2.34 -3.00
C LEU A 220 -3.88 -1.75 -3.07
N LEU A 221 -3.48 -0.93 -2.09
CA LEU A 221 -2.09 -0.52 -1.92
C LEU A 221 -1.23 -1.74 -1.58
N SER A 222 -1.59 -2.53 -0.56
CA SER A 222 -0.83 -3.74 -0.16
C SER A 222 -0.67 -4.79 -1.25
N ALA A 223 -1.59 -4.86 -2.23
CA ALA A 223 -1.48 -5.73 -3.40
C ALA A 223 -0.37 -5.31 -4.39
N CYS A 224 0.00 -4.02 -4.41
CA CYS A 224 1.20 -3.47 -5.07
C CYS A 224 1.46 -3.91 -6.53
N ASN A 225 0.41 -4.04 -7.34
CA ASN A 225 0.49 -4.48 -8.74
C ASN A 225 -0.40 -3.65 -9.68
N ARG A 226 -0.20 -3.80 -11.00
CA ARG A 226 -0.88 -3.00 -12.05
C ARG A 226 -2.40 -3.12 -12.04
N ASP A 227 -2.94 -4.29 -11.71
CA ASP A 227 -4.39 -4.50 -11.73
C ASP A 227 -5.03 -3.88 -10.48
N ALA A 228 -4.40 -4.08 -9.31
CA ALA A 228 -4.76 -3.36 -8.09
C ALA A 228 -4.67 -1.84 -8.25
N ALA A 229 -3.69 -1.33 -9.00
CA ALA A 229 -3.55 0.09 -9.30
C ALA A 229 -4.74 0.66 -10.11
N LYS A 230 -5.24 -0.10 -11.10
CA LYS A 230 -6.45 0.29 -11.85
C LYS A 230 -7.72 0.22 -10.99
N VAL A 231 -7.85 -0.79 -10.13
CA VAL A 231 -8.97 -0.88 -9.19
C VAL A 231 -8.91 0.27 -8.17
N LEU A 232 -7.71 0.64 -7.69
CA LEU A 232 -7.52 1.77 -6.78
C LEU A 232 -7.86 3.11 -7.44
N SER A 233 -7.54 3.28 -8.73
CA SER A 233 -7.99 4.43 -9.52
C SER A 233 -9.52 4.52 -9.57
N ASN A 234 -10.21 3.40 -9.84
CA ASN A 234 -11.67 3.36 -9.78
C ASN A 234 -12.23 3.71 -8.38
N VAL A 235 -11.62 3.19 -7.31
CA VAL A 235 -12.01 3.48 -5.91
C VAL A 235 -11.90 4.97 -5.59
N LEU A 236 -10.71 5.54 -5.81
CA LEU A 236 -10.44 6.95 -5.49
C LEU A 236 -11.18 7.90 -6.44
N TRP A 237 -11.47 7.47 -7.67
CA TRP A 237 -12.33 8.21 -8.59
C TRP A 237 -13.79 8.22 -8.13
N SER A 238 -14.38 7.07 -7.79
CA SER A 238 -15.75 7.02 -7.25
C SER A 238 -15.88 7.85 -5.98
N TRP A 239 -14.92 7.73 -5.06
CA TRP A 239 -14.93 8.51 -3.82
C TRP A 239 -14.79 10.02 -4.08
N SER A 240 -14.02 10.43 -5.10
CA SER A 240 -13.91 11.86 -5.48
C SER A 240 -15.19 12.45 -6.09
N LYS A 241 -16.15 11.61 -6.49
CA LYS A 241 -17.49 12.01 -6.97
C LYS A 241 -18.53 12.12 -5.86
N GLU A 242 -18.33 11.43 -4.74
CA GLU A 242 -19.18 11.58 -3.56
C GLU A 242 -18.82 12.84 -2.74
N ASP A 243 -17.59 13.34 -2.89
CA ASP A 243 -17.17 14.61 -2.29
C ASP A 243 -17.78 15.81 -3.01
N LYS A 244 -18.79 16.40 -2.36
CA LYS A 244 -19.49 17.62 -2.81
C LYS A 244 -18.57 18.83 -2.97
N SER A 245 -17.41 18.86 -2.31
CA SER A 245 -16.43 19.93 -2.46
C SER A 245 -15.54 19.79 -3.72
N ASN A 246 -15.58 18.64 -4.40
CA ASN A 246 -14.84 18.36 -5.64
C ASN A 246 -15.76 18.35 -6.89
N SER A 247 -16.86 19.09 -6.88
CA SER A 247 -17.86 19.05 -7.96
C SER A 247 -17.29 19.40 -9.34
N ASP A 248 -16.38 20.38 -9.39
CA ASP A 248 -15.67 20.87 -10.59
C ASP A 248 -14.40 20.07 -10.95
N GLY A 249 -14.00 19.13 -10.09
CA GLY A 249 -12.79 18.32 -10.25
C GLY A 249 -11.50 18.98 -9.78
N CYS A 250 -11.51 20.22 -9.27
CA CYS A 250 -10.30 20.94 -8.86
C CYS A 250 -9.55 20.30 -7.68
N LEU A 251 -10.22 19.47 -6.88
CA LEU A 251 -9.60 18.72 -5.77
C LEU A 251 -9.18 17.29 -6.16
N SER A 252 -9.38 16.87 -7.42
CA SER A 252 -9.07 15.50 -7.89
C SER A 252 -7.61 15.10 -7.66
N GLY A 253 -6.69 16.07 -7.65
CA GLY A 253 -5.27 15.84 -7.32
C GLY A 253 -5.03 15.31 -5.91
N ARG A 254 -5.92 15.62 -4.94
CA ARG A 254 -5.85 15.06 -3.58
C ARG A 254 -6.14 13.56 -3.54
N TYR A 255 -7.11 13.13 -4.35
CA TYR A 255 -7.45 11.71 -4.51
C TYR A 255 -6.34 10.97 -5.28
N ALA A 256 -5.82 11.57 -6.36
CA ALA A 256 -4.68 11.02 -7.08
C ALA A 256 -3.43 10.85 -6.17
N ALA A 257 -3.21 11.78 -5.24
CA ALA A 257 -2.08 11.72 -4.32
C ALA A 257 -2.08 10.47 -3.43
N VAL A 258 -3.26 9.99 -2.99
CA VAL A 258 -3.36 8.77 -2.16
C VAL A 258 -2.78 7.56 -2.88
N GLY A 259 -3.14 7.36 -4.16
CA GLY A 259 -2.62 6.24 -4.96
C GLY A 259 -1.15 6.41 -5.36
N VAL A 260 -0.76 7.62 -5.79
CA VAL A 260 0.62 7.89 -6.23
C VAL A 260 1.61 7.81 -5.06
N LEU A 261 1.35 8.52 -3.95
CA LEU A 261 2.25 8.50 -2.80
C LEU A 261 2.27 7.12 -2.15
N GLY A 262 1.11 6.46 -2.01
CA GLY A 262 1.04 5.11 -1.45
C GLY A 262 1.84 4.08 -2.24
N TYR A 263 1.76 4.06 -3.58
CA TYR A 263 2.57 3.14 -4.38
C TYR A 263 4.06 3.51 -4.44
N LEU A 264 4.42 4.79 -4.39
CA LEU A 264 5.83 5.20 -4.29
C LEU A 264 6.43 4.86 -2.91
N GLU A 265 5.69 5.00 -1.82
CA GLU A 265 6.12 4.55 -0.48
C GLU A 265 6.29 3.01 -0.40
N LEU A 266 5.56 2.26 -1.24
CA LEU A 266 5.75 0.83 -1.43
C LEU A 266 6.83 0.47 -2.47
N GLY A 267 7.58 1.46 -2.98
CA GLY A 267 8.67 1.28 -3.95
C GLY A 267 8.22 1.05 -5.41
N SER A 268 6.92 0.98 -5.68
CA SER A 268 6.35 0.50 -6.95
C SER A 268 5.99 1.64 -7.91
N ILE A 269 7.01 2.20 -8.56
CA ILE A 269 6.86 3.21 -9.63
C ILE A 269 5.87 2.72 -10.71
N VAL A 270 5.94 1.43 -11.07
CA VAL A 270 5.06 0.83 -12.08
C VAL A 270 3.58 0.92 -11.68
N SER A 271 3.25 0.64 -10.41
CA SER A 271 1.88 0.72 -9.91
C SER A 271 1.43 2.18 -9.75
N ALA A 272 2.30 3.07 -9.25
CA ALA A 272 2.02 4.51 -9.16
C ALA A 272 1.69 5.11 -10.54
N ARG A 273 2.47 4.73 -11.57
CA ARG A 273 2.27 5.15 -12.96
C ARG A 273 0.96 4.59 -13.54
N SER A 274 0.72 3.28 -13.45
CA SER A 274 -0.51 2.67 -13.97
C SER A 274 -1.78 3.16 -13.27
N PHE A 275 -1.71 3.50 -11.98
CA PHE A 275 -2.76 4.20 -11.26
C PHE A 275 -3.01 5.60 -11.85
N LEU A 276 -1.94 6.40 -11.97
CA LEU A 276 -2.08 7.81 -12.37
C LEU A 276 -2.52 7.95 -13.83
N GLU A 277 -1.98 7.16 -14.75
CA GLU A 277 -2.39 7.15 -16.17
C GLU A 277 -3.92 6.97 -16.30
N ASP A 278 -4.48 5.95 -15.63
CA ASP A 278 -5.92 5.67 -15.66
C ASP A 278 -6.77 6.75 -14.95
N PHE A 279 -6.27 7.31 -13.84
CA PHE A 279 -6.93 8.40 -13.12
C PHE A 279 -6.95 9.72 -13.91
N LEU A 280 -5.87 10.03 -14.63
CA LEU A 280 -5.79 11.20 -15.51
C LEU A 280 -6.73 11.06 -16.70
N GLN A 281 -6.84 9.88 -17.32
CA GLN A 281 -7.81 9.64 -18.40
C GLN A 281 -9.27 9.81 -17.94
N LYS A 282 -9.60 9.39 -16.72
CA LYS A 282 -10.91 9.68 -16.09
C LYS A 282 -11.12 11.17 -15.83
N THR A 283 -10.06 11.88 -15.43
CA THR A 283 -10.09 13.34 -15.23
C THR A 283 -10.32 14.08 -16.55
N ILE A 284 -9.58 13.76 -17.61
CA ILE A 284 -9.69 14.40 -18.94
C ILE A 284 -11.08 14.16 -19.55
N SER A 285 -11.57 12.92 -19.51
CA SER A 285 -12.88 12.57 -20.07
C SER A 285 -14.06 13.22 -19.35
N THR A 286 -13.96 13.47 -18.05
CA THR A 286 -15.06 14.05 -17.25
C THR A 286 -14.95 15.57 -17.09
N TYR A 287 -13.73 16.10 -17.05
CA TYR A 287 -13.42 17.51 -16.84
C TYR A 287 -12.44 18.02 -17.91
N PRO A 288 -12.79 17.98 -19.22
CA PRO A 288 -11.86 18.33 -20.29
C PRO A 288 -11.34 19.77 -20.19
N LYS A 289 -12.11 20.69 -19.58
CA LYS A 289 -11.70 22.08 -19.31
C LYS A 289 -10.52 22.22 -18.34
N LEU A 290 -10.18 21.17 -17.59
CA LEU A 290 -9.02 21.17 -16.69
C LEU A 290 -7.72 20.84 -17.42
N LEU A 291 -7.77 20.24 -18.61
CA LEU A 291 -6.61 20.00 -19.46
C LEU A 291 -6.29 21.27 -20.25
N ASN A 292 -5.05 21.77 -20.13
CA ASN A 292 -4.58 22.95 -20.85
C ASN A 292 -3.86 22.55 -22.14
N CYS A 293 -2.90 21.63 -22.05
CA CYS A 293 -2.19 21.08 -23.20
C CYS A 293 -1.56 19.72 -22.89
N GLU A 294 -1.07 19.05 -23.94
CA GLU A 294 -0.30 17.81 -23.85
C GLU A 294 1.11 18.05 -24.37
N LEU A 295 2.11 17.54 -23.65
CA LEU A 295 3.52 17.63 -24.01
C LEU A 295 4.07 16.22 -24.24
N PRO A 296 4.75 15.96 -25.37
CA PRO A 296 5.49 14.71 -25.53
C PRO A 296 6.64 14.68 -24.52
N ALA A 297 6.80 13.57 -23.79
CA ALA A 297 8.02 13.33 -23.03
C ALA A 297 9.02 12.58 -23.92
N ASP A 298 10.18 13.18 -24.13
CA ASP A 298 11.30 12.56 -24.88
C ASP A 298 11.77 11.26 -24.22
N CYS A 299 11.46 11.05 -22.93
CA CYS A 299 11.70 9.80 -22.23
C CYS A 299 10.45 8.89 -22.24
N ASN A 300 10.64 7.66 -22.72
CA ASN A 300 9.71 6.53 -22.60
C ASN A 300 8.36 6.67 -23.35
N ASN A 301 8.31 7.42 -24.47
CA ASN A 301 7.08 7.65 -25.29
C ASN A 301 5.83 7.99 -24.46
N SER A 302 6.01 8.70 -23.35
CA SER A 302 4.93 9.01 -22.41
C SER A 302 4.44 10.44 -22.66
N THR A 303 3.15 10.71 -22.46
CA THR A 303 2.59 12.06 -22.60
C THR A 303 2.46 12.70 -21.22
N ILE A 304 2.94 13.94 -21.08
CA ILE A 304 2.68 14.74 -19.88
C ILE A 304 1.46 15.61 -20.17
N HIS A 305 0.38 15.38 -19.42
CA HIS A 305 -0.85 16.16 -19.53
C HIS A 305 -0.75 17.35 -18.58
N VAL A 306 -0.73 18.57 -19.12
CA VAL A 306 -0.63 19.80 -18.33
C VAL A 306 -2.02 20.27 -17.97
N PHE A 307 -2.36 20.19 -16.68
CA PHE A 307 -3.64 20.61 -16.13
C PHE A 307 -3.58 22.02 -15.55
N VAL A 308 -4.74 22.66 -15.46
CA VAL A 308 -4.97 23.85 -14.61
C VAL A 308 -4.80 23.49 -13.11
N VAL A 309 -5.09 22.24 -12.74
CA VAL A 309 -4.97 21.71 -11.37
C VAL A 309 -3.50 21.40 -11.04
N PRO A 310 -2.81 22.20 -10.19
CA PRO A 310 -1.36 22.06 -10.02
C PRO A 310 -0.92 20.73 -9.41
N SER A 311 -1.75 20.14 -8.55
CA SER A 311 -1.47 18.85 -7.91
C SER A 311 -1.41 17.69 -8.91
N LEU A 312 -2.17 17.71 -10.02
CA LEU A 312 -2.06 16.67 -11.06
C LEU A 312 -0.76 16.78 -11.86
N ASN A 313 -0.26 18.01 -12.06
CA ASN A 313 1.05 18.25 -12.68
C ASN A 313 2.17 17.79 -11.75
N PHE A 314 2.08 18.13 -10.47
CA PHE A 314 3.03 17.69 -9.44
C PHE A 314 3.17 16.17 -9.38
N LEU A 315 2.08 15.42 -9.36
CA LEU A 315 2.13 13.96 -9.23
C LEU A 315 2.74 13.26 -10.45
N GLN A 316 2.52 13.77 -11.67
CA GLN A 316 3.20 13.29 -12.88
C GLN A 316 4.71 13.52 -12.78
N LEU A 317 5.12 14.74 -12.42
CA LEU A 317 6.54 15.10 -12.25
C LEU A 317 7.20 14.34 -11.09
N LEU A 318 6.46 14.04 -10.02
CA LEU A 318 6.95 13.26 -8.88
C LEU A 318 7.31 11.83 -9.30
N ILE A 319 6.44 11.15 -10.05
CA ILE A 319 6.73 9.80 -10.57
C ILE A 319 7.98 9.83 -11.46
N LEU A 320 8.07 10.79 -12.40
CA LEU A 320 9.24 10.94 -13.27
C LEU A 320 10.53 11.23 -12.47
N THR A 321 10.46 12.07 -11.44
CA THR A 321 11.60 12.40 -10.59
C THR A 321 12.04 11.19 -9.75
N CYS A 322 11.11 10.42 -9.20
CA CYS A 322 11.42 9.14 -8.52
C CYS A 322 11.98 8.08 -9.46
N GLN A 323 11.57 8.06 -10.74
CA GLN A 323 12.13 7.17 -11.76
C GLN A 323 13.57 7.53 -12.16
N VAL A 324 13.94 8.81 -12.15
CA VAL A 324 15.33 9.26 -12.31
C VAL A 324 16.16 9.02 -11.04
N GLY A 325 15.53 9.03 -9.87
CA GLY A 325 16.21 8.84 -8.58
C GLY A 325 17.25 9.93 -8.34
N PRO A 326 18.46 9.63 -7.84
CA PRO A 326 19.50 10.64 -7.61
C PRO A 326 19.89 11.40 -8.88
N GLY A 327 19.76 10.82 -10.08
CA GLY A 327 20.26 11.40 -11.32
C GLY A 327 21.79 11.54 -11.35
N SER A 328 22.30 12.33 -12.30
CA SER A 328 23.74 12.61 -12.45
C SER A 328 24.26 13.63 -11.42
N LEU A 329 25.58 13.70 -11.30
CA LEU A 329 26.30 14.79 -10.64
C LEU A 329 26.17 16.09 -11.48
N PRO A 330 26.44 17.29 -10.90
CA PRO A 330 26.33 18.56 -11.63
C PRO A 330 27.24 18.70 -12.86
N ASN A 331 28.31 17.90 -12.95
CA ASN A 331 29.21 17.80 -14.09
C ASN A 331 28.73 16.78 -15.17
N GLY A 332 27.54 16.21 -15.01
CA GLY A 332 26.95 15.22 -15.91
C GLY A 332 27.38 13.76 -15.65
N SER A 333 28.39 13.48 -14.83
CA SER A 333 28.85 12.10 -14.59
C SER A 333 27.92 11.34 -13.64
N THR A 334 27.97 10.00 -13.66
CA THR A 334 27.21 9.17 -12.73
C THR A 334 27.75 9.31 -11.29
N PRO A 335 26.89 9.39 -10.26
CA PRO A 335 27.33 9.44 -8.89
C PRO A 335 27.92 8.09 -8.45
N PRO A 336 29.01 8.07 -7.65
CA PRO A 336 29.55 6.82 -7.13
C PRO A 336 28.60 6.13 -6.14
N PRO A 337 28.77 4.82 -5.86
CA PRO A 337 27.95 4.11 -4.88
C PRO A 337 27.98 4.81 -3.51
N ASN A 338 26.80 4.93 -2.89
CA ASN A 338 26.58 5.64 -1.62
C ASN A 338 26.87 7.16 -1.62
N HIS A 339 26.88 7.83 -2.79
CA HIS A 339 27.08 9.28 -2.86
C HIS A 339 25.99 10.09 -2.12
N THR A 340 26.37 10.68 -0.98
CA THR A 340 25.49 11.52 -0.16
C THR A 340 25.39 12.97 -0.65
N GLY A 341 26.38 13.46 -1.41
CA GLY A 341 26.45 14.83 -1.91
C GLY A 341 25.39 15.23 -2.95
N PRO A 342 25.43 16.47 -3.46
CA PRO A 342 24.44 17.01 -4.39
C PRO A 342 24.43 16.27 -5.73
N THR A 343 23.24 16.03 -6.26
CA THR A 343 23.00 15.45 -7.59
C THR A 343 21.79 16.15 -8.21
N ILE A 344 21.66 16.09 -9.54
CA ILE A 344 20.59 16.81 -10.26
C ILE A 344 19.21 16.33 -9.81
N GLY A 345 19.00 15.02 -9.64
CA GLY A 345 17.71 14.48 -9.17
C GLY A 345 17.33 14.94 -7.75
N LYS A 346 18.31 15.01 -6.82
CA LYS A 346 18.09 15.58 -5.47
C LYS A 346 17.65 17.04 -5.54
N ALA A 347 18.34 17.85 -6.35
CA ALA A 347 18.03 19.27 -6.52
C ALA A 347 16.65 19.49 -7.16
N VAL A 348 16.32 18.73 -8.22
CA VAL A 348 15.00 18.76 -8.87
C VAL A 348 13.89 18.37 -7.89
N TYR A 349 14.07 17.30 -7.12
CA TYR A 349 13.11 16.84 -6.12
C TYR A 349 12.83 17.91 -5.05
N GLN A 350 13.88 18.49 -4.47
CA GLN A 350 13.77 19.55 -3.46
C GLN A 350 13.14 20.82 -4.02
N ALA A 351 13.54 21.26 -5.22
CA ALA A 351 12.99 22.45 -5.87
C ALA A 351 11.51 22.26 -6.26
N MET A 352 11.13 21.07 -6.71
CA MET A 352 9.75 20.72 -7.05
C MET A 352 8.84 20.80 -5.82
N ILE A 353 9.20 20.14 -4.71
CA ILE A 353 8.42 20.22 -3.46
C ILE A 353 8.37 21.66 -2.96
N GLY A 354 9.51 22.35 -2.88
CA GLY A 354 9.57 23.74 -2.44
C GLY A 354 8.76 24.72 -3.28
N ARG A 355 8.52 24.40 -4.57
CA ARG A 355 7.61 25.15 -5.45
C ARG A 355 6.16 24.79 -5.19
N TYR A 356 5.78 23.51 -5.28
CA TYR A 356 4.37 23.09 -5.19
C TYR A 356 3.75 23.26 -3.80
N SER A 357 4.55 23.16 -2.72
CA SER A 357 4.12 23.50 -1.35
C SER A 357 3.58 24.94 -1.19
N ARG A 358 3.95 25.87 -2.10
CA ARG A 358 3.45 27.27 -2.09
C ARG A 358 2.13 27.45 -2.82
N PHE A 359 1.77 26.53 -3.72
CA PHE A 359 0.58 26.66 -4.58
C PHE A 359 -0.61 25.88 -4.05
N ASP A 360 -0.40 24.77 -3.34
CA ASP A 360 -1.50 23.88 -2.94
C ASP A 360 -1.36 23.44 -1.48
N GLY A 361 -2.23 23.95 -0.61
CA GLY A 361 -2.07 23.86 0.85
C GLY A 361 -2.04 22.44 1.44
N TRP A 362 -2.63 21.45 0.76
CA TRP A 362 -2.57 20.06 1.23
C TRP A 362 -1.18 19.43 1.04
N VAL A 363 -0.40 19.90 0.06
CA VAL A 363 0.99 19.47 -0.18
C VAL A 363 1.88 19.80 1.02
N SER A 364 1.60 20.92 1.69
CA SER A 364 2.29 21.37 2.92
C SER A 364 1.75 20.74 4.20
N SER A 365 0.76 19.84 4.14
CA SER A 365 0.22 19.20 5.35
C SER A 365 1.23 18.22 5.98
N PRO A 366 1.27 18.08 7.33
CA PRO A 366 2.30 17.28 8.00
C PRO A 366 2.42 15.83 7.52
N ALA A 367 1.29 15.18 7.25
CA ALA A 367 1.26 13.79 6.76
C ALA A 367 1.91 13.65 5.38
N ILE A 368 1.69 14.62 4.48
CA ILE A 368 2.26 14.60 3.13
C ILE A 368 3.75 14.99 3.15
N GLN A 369 4.16 15.86 4.08
CA GLN A 369 5.57 16.14 4.32
C GLN A 369 6.32 14.92 4.90
N GLU A 370 5.67 14.10 5.73
CA GLU A 370 6.22 12.81 6.18
C GLU A 370 6.38 11.82 5.01
N SER A 371 5.37 11.72 4.13
CA SER A 371 5.44 10.95 2.88
C SER A 371 6.61 11.40 2.01
N PHE A 372 6.74 12.70 1.75
CA PHE A 372 7.88 13.24 0.99
C PHE A 372 9.20 12.94 1.67
N ALA A 373 9.32 13.13 2.98
CA ALA A 373 10.55 12.85 3.71
C ALA A 373 10.93 11.35 3.66
N THR A 374 9.94 10.44 3.53
CA THR A 374 10.14 9.00 3.26
C THR A 374 10.63 8.77 1.82
N LEU A 375 9.97 9.37 0.82
CA LEU A 375 10.37 9.28 -0.59
C LEU A 375 11.78 9.87 -0.84
N ALA A 376 12.14 10.94 -0.14
CA ALA A 376 13.44 11.59 -0.17
C ALA A 376 14.57 10.63 0.26
N GLU A 377 14.32 9.83 1.29
CA GLU A 377 15.25 8.80 1.75
C GLU A 377 15.27 7.60 0.79
N MET A 378 14.10 7.07 0.41
CA MET A 378 13.97 5.87 -0.44
C MET A 378 14.58 6.04 -1.85
N TYR A 379 14.24 7.12 -2.54
CA TYR A 379 14.60 7.31 -3.96
C TYR A 379 15.86 8.15 -4.17
N PHE A 380 16.27 8.96 -3.18
CA PHE A 380 17.36 9.90 -3.34
C PHE A 380 18.45 9.78 -2.25
N GLY A 381 18.23 8.98 -1.19
CA GLY A 381 19.16 8.87 -0.07
C GLY A 381 19.30 10.17 0.75
N ILE A 382 18.35 11.10 0.64
CA ILE A 382 18.30 12.33 1.43
C ILE A 382 17.80 11.92 2.82
N ARG A 383 18.71 11.76 3.78
CA ARG A 383 18.35 11.45 5.16
C ARG A 383 17.60 12.63 5.78
N GLN A 384 16.53 12.33 6.50
CA GLN A 384 15.91 13.31 7.38
C GLN A 384 16.92 13.77 8.44
N GLN A 385 17.30 15.04 8.40
CA GLN A 385 17.92 15.68 9.54
C GLN A 385 16.84 15.80 10.61
N ARG A 386 16.83 14.86 11.57
CA ARG A 386 15.83 14.79 12.64
C ARG A 386 15.78 16.13 13.38
N GLN A 387 14.80 16.97 13.07
CA GLN A 387 14.37 18.08 13.92
C GLN A 387 13.55 17.55 15.12
N GLY A 388 14.10 16.50 15.75
CA GLY A 388 13.65 15.89 16.99
C GLY A 388 14.60 16.24 18.13
N GLY A 389 15.18 17.43 18.11
CA GLY A 389 15.63 18.07 19.34
C GLY A 389 14.39 18.30 20.18
N ASN A 390 14.34 17.75 21.39
CA ASN A 390 13.21 18.02 22.27
C ASN A 390 13.26 19.51 22.56
N ILE A 391 12.25 20.26 22.11
CA ILE A 391 12.16 21.72 22.36
C ILE A 391 12.32 22.01 23.86
N LEU A 392 11.84 21.09 24.71
CA LEU A 392 11.98 21.12 26.16
C LEU A 392 13.41 20.79 26.67
N SER A 393 14.18 19.91 26.00
CA SER A 393 15.60 19.72 26.33
C SER A 393 16.48 20.89 25.90
N ASP A 394 16.16 21.53 24.77
CA ASP A 394 16.90 22.71 24.30
C ASP A 394 16.55 23.95 25.15
N LEU A 395 15.28 24.11 25.56
CA LEU A 395 14.89 25.10 26.57
C LEU A 395 15.54 24.85 27.92
N MET A 396 15.54 23.62 28.43
CA MET A 396 16.24 23.30 29.68
C MET A 396 17.76 23.45 29.54
N GLY A 397 18.36 23.08 28.41
CA GLY A 397 19.77 23.31 28.13
C GLY A 397 20.12 24.80 28.14
N SER A 398 19.23 25.66 27.60
CA SER A 398 19.41 27.11 27.61
C SER A 398 19.05 27.80 28.94
N LEU A 399 18.19 27.21 29.79
CA LEU A 399 17.87 27.73 31.13
C LEU A 399 18.87 27.28 32.20
N PHE A 400 19.30 26.02 32.17
CA PHE A 400 20.21 25.45 33.19
C PHE A 400 21.70 25.68 32.88
N SER A 401 22.05 26.28 31.74
CA SER A 401 23.42 26.76 31.45
C SER A 401 23.66 28.22 31.86
N GLY A 402 22.68 28.90 32.47
CA GLY A 402 22.83 30.26 32.98
C GLY A 402 23.51 30.33 34.35
N GLY A 403 24.78 30.75 34.40
CA GLY A 403 25.51 31.04 35.64
C GLY A 403 26.70 32.01 35.42
N PRO A 404 26.77 33.16 36.13
CA PRO A 404 27.74 34.23 35.83
C PRO A 404 29.03 34.23 36.67
N GLY A 405 30.09 34.85 36.11
CA GLY A 405 31.41 35.12 36.74
C GLY A 405 32.57 34.40 36.03
N GLY A 406 33.75 34.99 35.77
CA GLY A 406 34.28 36.35 36.01
C GLY A 406 35.49 36.61 35.09
N PRO A 407 36.22 37.74 35.22
CA PRO A 407 37.20 38.18 34.19
C PRO A 407 38.62 37.58 34.33
N GLY A 408 39.24 37.23 33.21
CA GLY A 408 40.65 36.83 33.08
C GLY A 408 40.93 36.34 31.64
N SER A 409 41.53 37.16 30.77
CA SER A 409 42.98 37.29 30.54
C SER A 409 43.44 36.62 29.22
N SER A 410 43.43 37.43 28.15
CA SER A 410 44.44 37.48 27.08
C SER A 410 45.11 36.19 26.56
N SER A 411 44.85 35.88 25.28
CA SER A 411 45.93 35.55 24.33
C SER A 411 45.61 36.12 22.94
N HIS A 412 46.59 36.75 22.31
CA HIS A 412 46.45 37.46 21.03
C HIS A 412 46.59 36.51 19.81
N PRO A 413 46.10 36.90 18.62
CA PRO A 413 46.27 36.14 17.39
C PRO A 413 47.64 36.41 16.73
N PRO A 414 48.14 35.51 15.84
CA PRO A 414 49.24 35.82 14.94
C PRO A 414 48.75 36.62 13.72
N SER A 415 49.54 37.62 13.29
CA SER A 415 49.23 38.55 12.20
C SER A 415 50.39 38.71 11.20
N SER A 416 50.12 39.41 10.08
CA SER A 416 51.03 39.75 8.96
C SER A 416 51.34 38.59 7.98
N ARG A 417 51.47 38.82 6.66
CA ARG A 417 51.92 39.99 5.87
C ARG A 417 50.97 40.32 4.69
N THR A 418 50.49 41.57 4.52
CA THR A 418 50.96 42.62 3.55
C THR A 418 51.08 42.13 2.09
N ASN A 419 50.47 42.71 1.03
CA ASN A 419 50.19 44.11 0.63
C ASN A 419 49.09 44.12 -0.49
N LYS A 420 48.51 45.21 -1.05
CA LYS A 420 48.63 46.70 -0.92
C LYS A 420 47.36 47.40 -1.47
N SER A 421 47.11 48.65 -1.02
CA SER A 421 46.39 49.80 -1.63
C SER A 421 44.95 49.68 -2.24
N ILE A 422 43.92 50.52 -1.98
CA ILE A 422 43.77 52.01 -1.84
C ILE A 422 43.80 52.70 -3.23
N GLU A 423 42.80 53.48 -3.73
CA GLU A 423 41.60 54.15 -3.13
C GLU A 423 40.48 54.52 -4.18
N PRO A 424 39.48 55.46 -4.02
CA PRO A 424 38.09 55.22 -4.46
C PRO A 424 37.41 56.30 -5.35
N SER A 425 36.19 56.03 -5.81
CA SER A 425 35.10 56.98 -6.20
C SER A 425 33.96 56.19 -6.88
N GLY A 426 32.67 56.56 -6.83
CA GLY A 426 31.97 57.57 -6.04
C GLY A 426 30.57 57.86 -6.59
N GLY A 427 29.52 57.70 -5.76
CA GLY A 427 28.19 58.34 -5.92
C GLY A 427 27.16 57.73 -6.90
N ILE A 428 25.88 58.07 -6.60
CA ILE A 428 24.71 58.14 -7.51
C ILE A 428 24.18 56.80 -8.06
N SER A 429 22.89 56.44 -8.08
CA SER A 429 21.60 56.83 -7.47
C SER A 429 20.55 55.85 -8.06
N THR A 430 19.34 55.78 -7.50
CA THR A 430 18.18 55.05 -8.06
C THR A 430 17.59 55.74 -9.31
N PRO A 431 16.77 55.02 -10.12
CA PRO A 431 15.30 55.08 -9.98
C PRO A 431 14.64 53.67 -9.93
N THR A 432 13.55 53.43 -9.18
CA THR A 432 12.11 53.63 -9.52
C THR A 432 11.73 53.13 -10.93
N LEU A 433 11.03 52.00 -11.04
CA LEU A 433 9.55 51.83 -11.04
C LEU A 433 8.86 52.46 -12.26
N ASP A 434 8.41 51.58 -13.16
CA ASP A 434 7.02 51.46 -13.65
C ASP A 434 6.66 49.96 -13.61
#